data_AF-A0A258YB34-F1
#
_entry.id   AF-A0A258YB34-F1
#
_cell.length_a   1.000
_cell.length_b   1.000
_cell.length_c   1.000
_cell.angle_alpha   90.00
_cell.angle_beta   90.00
_cell.angle_gamma   90.00
#
_symmetry.space_group_name_H-M   'P 1'
#
loop_
_entity.id
_entity.type
_entity.pdbx_description
1 polymer ?
#
loop_
_entity_poly.entity_id
_entity_poly.type
_entity_poly.pdbx_seq_one_letter_code
_entity_poly.pdbx_strand_id
1 'polypeptide(L)'
;QPKTFEALGQNQGLAIYKTTLIGHKSGKLKIWEPHDYALVFLNGKFVDTVYRDGGNWEVNLPKSEVKNPVLEIVMEGMGHINFAQFMHDRKGITDRVTLNGMTLMNWQTTLLPMDEAFMAKHPPVAVAKPIKDKLCNFYKASFQLTELGDTYFDLSKYSKGMIYVNGHNLGRYWNIGPQQKIFCPAQWLKKGNNEILVIDLLQTSAAPVSAGATLE
;
A
#
# COMPACT_ATOMS: atom_id res chain seq x y z
N GLN A 1 16.76 8.93 -12.13
CA GLN A 1 15.34 8.61 -12.41
C GLN A 1 14.89 7.54 -11.42
N PRO A 2 13.59 7.39 -11.14
CA PRO A 2 13.11 6.26 -10.33
C PRO A 2 13.43 4.94 -11.04
N LYS A 3 13.46 3.84 -10.29
CA LYS A 3 13.67 2.49 -10.83
C LYS A 3 12.45 1.61 -10.53
N THR A 4 12.17 0.64 -11.39
CA THR A 4 11.13 -0.37 -11.15
C THR A 4 11.45 -1.23 -9.94
N PHE A 5 10.45 -1.93 -9.42
CA PHE A 5 10.63 -2.87 -8.30
C PHE A 5 11.68 -3.92 -8.64
N GLU A 6 11.59 -4.50 -9.83
CA GLU A 6 12.45 -5.61 -10.24
C GLU A 6 13.89 -5.16 -10.51
N ALA A 7 14.08 -3.92 -10.99
CA ALA A 7 15.42 -3.32 -11.12
C ALA A 7 16.10 -3.07 -9.76
N LEU A 8 15.32 -3.12 -8.67
CA LEU A 8 15.78 -3.01 -7.28
C LEU A 8 15.72 -4.33 -6.52
N GLY A 9 15.37 -5.44 -7.18
CA GLY A 9 15.31 -6.77 -6.56
C GLY A 9 14.03 -7.07 -5.77
N GLN A 10 12.96 -6.29 -5.94
CA GLN A 10 11.64 -6.56 -5.37
C GLN A 10 10.68 -7.07 -6.45
N ASN A 11 9.86 -8.07 -6.13
CA ASN A 11 8.83 -8.59 -7.04
C ASN A 11 7.44 -7.99 -6.78
N GLN A 12 7.01 -7.95 -5.52
CA GLN A 12 5.67 -7.53 -5.10
C GLN A 12 5.75 -6.62 -3.88
N GLY A 13 4.59 -6.14 -3.42
CA GLY A 13 4.46 -5.32 -2.21
C GLY A 13 4.35 -3.84 -2.52
N LEU A 14 4.97 -3.02 -1.67
CA LEU A 14 4.99 -1.56 -1.77
C LEU A 14 6.42 -1.05 -1.99
N ALA A 15 6.54 0.18 -2.50
CA ALA A 15 7.79 0.92 -2.44
C ALA A 15 7.51 2.39 -2.21
N ILE A 16 8.40 3.06 -1.48
CA ILE A 16 8.33 4.51 -1.27
C ILE A 16 9.41 5.15 -2.13
N TYR A 17 8.99 5.98 -3.09
CA TYR A 17 9.87 6.81 -3.90
C TYR A 17 9.91 8.20 -3.30
N LYS A 18 11.11 8.67 -2.94
CA LYS A 18 11.31 9.96 -2.29
C LYS A 18 12.30 10.83 -3.05
N THR A 19 11.98 12.09 -3.25
CA THR A 19 12.93 13.09 -3.79
C THR A 19 12.66 14.48 -3.19
N THR A 20 13.64 15.37 -3.29
CA THR A 20 13.54 16.75 -2.84
C THR A 20 13.30 17.67 -4.04
N LEU A 21 12.30 18.53 -3.95
CA LEU A 21 11.93 19.50 -4.99
C LEU A 21 12.82 20.75 -4.90
N ILE A 22 13.90 20.77 -5.68
CA ILE A 22 14.86 21.90 -5.73
C ILE A 22 14.40 23.00 -6.71
N GLY A 23 13.88 22.61 -7.88
CA GLY A 23 13.40 23.53 -8.93
C GLY A 23 11.94 23.94 -8.72
N HIS A 24 11.04 23.43 -9.57
CA HIS A 24 9.60 23.58 -9.34
C HIS A 24 9.20 22.90 -8.02
N LYS A 25 8.32 23.57 -7.24
CA LYS A 25 7.88 23.14 -5.90
C LYS A 25 6.36 22.96 -5.79
N SER A 26 5.64 23.23 -6.87
CA SER A 26 4.20 23.10 -7.00
C SER A 26 3.82 23.06 -8.48
N GLY A 27 2.57 22.70 -8.76
CA GLY A 27 2.05 22.60 -10.12
C GLY A 27 1.76 21.16 -10.53
N LYS A 28 1.82 20.90 -11.82
CA LYS A 28 1.30 19.66 -12.41
C LYS A 28 2.35 18.55 -12.32
N LEU A 29 2.18 17.64 -11.38
CA LEU A 29 2.97 16.42 -11.27
C LEU A 29 2.36 15.38 -12.20
N LYS A 30 3.19 14.64 -12.95
CA LYS A 30 2.77 13.48 -13.72
C LYS A 30 3.67 12.30 -13.42
N ILE A 31 3.06 11.16 -13.08
CA ILE A 31 3.75 9.89 -12.87
C ILE A 31 3.53 9.06 -14.13
N TRP A 32 4.56 8.90 -14.96
CA TRP A 32 4.43 8.13 -16.20
C TRP A 32 4.48 6.64 -15.89
N GLU A 33 3.44 5.92 -16.30
CA GLU A 33 3.26 4.48 -16.12
C GLU A 33 3.33 4.04 -14.63
N PRO A 34 2.37 4.49 -13.78
CA PRO A 34 2.33 4.17 -12.36
C PRO A 34 1.78 2.75 -12.17
N HIS A 35 2.66 1.76 -12.05
CA HIS A 35 2.29 0.35 -11.89
C HIS A 35 2.27 -0.05 -10.39
N ASP A 36 1.12 -0.09 -9.71
CA ASP A 36 -0.25 0.04 -10.23
C ASP A 36 -1.09 1.10 -9.52
N TYR A 37 -0.79 1.38 -8.25
CA TYR A 37 -1.54 2.35 -7.44
C TYR A 37 -0.57 3.20 -6.63
N ALA A 38 -0.73 4.52 -6.70
CA ALA A 38 0.21 5.50 -6.18
C ALA A 38 -0.49 6.48 -5.24
N LEU A 39 0.02 6.63 -4.03
CA LEU A 39 -0.36 7.71 -3.11
C LEU A 39 0.72 8.77 -3.12
N VAL A 40 0.35 10.00 -3.44
CA VAL A 40 1.26 11.14 -3.54
C VAL A 40 1.19 11.97 -2.26
N PHE A 41 2.36 12.25 -1.69
CA PHE A 41 2.52 13.04 -0.48
C PHE A 41 3.52 14.18 -0.71
N LEU A 42 3.23 15.35 -0.13
CA LEU A 42 4.14 16.48 -0.10
C LEU A 42 4.41 16.86 1.37
N ASN A 43 5.68 16.75 1.78
CA ASN A 43 6.12 16.91 3.17
C ASN A 43 5.32 16.02 4.15
N GLY A 44 5.09 14.76 3.78
CA GLY A 44 4.30 13.81 4.56
C GLY A 44 2.79 14.07 4.60
N LYS A 45 2.28 15.11 3.93
CA LYS A 45 0.83 15.35 3.79
C LYS A 45 0.32 14.72 2.51
N PHE A 46 -0.74 13.93 2.60
CA PHE A 46 -1.39 13.35 1.43
C PHE A 46 -1.89 14.46 0.49
N VAL A 47 -1.67 14.29 -0.81
CA VAL A 47 -2.12 15.20 -1.86
C VAL A 47 -3.22 14.53 -2.67
N ASP A 48 -2.91 13.40 -3.29
CA ASP A 48 -3.86 12.71 -4.18
C ASP A 48 -3.41 11.27 -4.46
N THR A 49 -4.29 10.52 -5.13
CA THR A 49 -4.05 9.17 -5.62
C THR A 49 -3.94 9.18 -7.15
N VAL A 50 -3.02 8.38 -7.69
CA VAL A 50 -2.96 8.02 -9.11
C VAL A 50 -2.98 6.52 -9.25
N TYR A 51 -3.66 5.98 -10.25
CA TYR A 51 -3.67 4.54 -10.52
C TYR A 51 -3.55 4.26 -12.01
N ARG A 52 -3.18 3.03 -12.35
CA ARG A 52 -2.99 2.57 -13.72
C ARG A 52 -4.30 2.49 -14.48
N ASP A 53 -4.70 3.60 -15.09
CA ASP A 53 -5.99 3.77 -15.78
C ASP A 53 -5.87 4.13 -17.27
N GLY A 54 -4.67 4.00 -17.86
CA GLY A 54 -4.46 4.26 -19.28
C GLY A 54 -4.14 5.71 -19.66
N GLY A 55 -3.86 6.59 -18.69
CA GLY A 55 -3.11 7.82 -18.98
C GLY A 55 -3.47 9.06 -18.16
N ASN A 56 -4.45 8.97 -17.25
CA ASN A 56 -4.81 10.08 -16.38
C ASN A 56 -3.95 10.03 -15.09
N TRP A 57 -2.68 10.38 -15.25
CA TRP A 57 -1.67 10.23 -14.19
C TRP A 57 -1.14 11.56 -13.63
N GLU A 58 -2.00 12.58 -13.63
CA GLU A 58 -1.65 13.92 -13.19
C GLU A 58 -2.20 14.23 -11.80
N VAL A 59 -1.39 14.92 -10.99
CA VAL A 59 -1.75 15.44 -9.67
C VAL A 59 -1.34 16.89 -9.58
N ASN A 60 -2.22 17.74 -9.04
CA ASN A 60 -1.88 19.14 -8.78
C ASN A 60 -1.20 19.24 -7.41
N LEU A 61 0.13 19.39 -7.40
CA LEU A 61 0.88 19.63 -6.17
C LEU A 61 0.63 21.05 -5.65
N PRO A 62 0.23 21.21 -4.39
CA PRO A 62 -0.01 22.51 -3.79
C PRO A 62 1.30 23.29 -3.60
N LYS A 63 1.20 24.61 -3.41
CA LYS A 63 2.34 25.43 -2.97
C LYS A 63 2.81 24.99 -1.59
N SER A 64 4.12 25.04 -1.38
CA SER A 64 4.75 24.72 -0.11
C SER A 64 5.66 25.86 0.33
N GLU A 65 5.52 26.26 1.60
CA GLU A 65 6.39 27.24 2.25
C GLU A 65 7.75 26.66 2.66
N VAL A 66 7.92 25.34 2.55
CA VAL A 66 9.18 24.67 2.88
C VAL A 66 10.20 24.99 1.77
N LYS A 67 11.40 25.46 2.15
CA LYS A 67 12.46 25.82 1.19
C LYS A 67 12.72 24.73 0.17
N ASN A 68 12.83 23.48 0.62
CA ASN A 68 13.09 22.30 -0.20
C ASN A 68 12.05 21.22 0.14
N PRO A 69 10.85 21.28 -0.45
CA PRO A 69 9.78 20.32 -0.15
C PRO A 69 10.20 18.90 -0.51
N VAL A 70 9.72 17.94 0.26
CA VAL A 70 9.93 16.51 0.01
C VAL A 70 8.69 15.96 -0.68
N LEU A 71 8.88 15.34 -1.85
CA LEU A 71 7.87 14.55 -2.55
C LEU A 71 8.08 13.09 -2.18
N GLU A 72 7.01 12.45 -1.73
CA GLU A 72 6.96 11.01 -1.42
C GLU A 72 5.83 10.38 -2.24
N ILE A 73 6.11 9.28 -2.91
CA ILE A 73 5.13 8.50 -3.67
C ILE A 73 5.17 7.07 -3.13
N VAL A 74 4.10 6.65 -2.48
CA VAL A 74 3.93 5.26 -2.03
C VAL A 74 3.27 4.50 -3.17
N MET A 75 4.03 3.61 -3.80
CA MET A 75 3.58 2.74 -4.88
C MET A 75 3.19 1.38 -4.32
N GLU A 76 2.02 0.87 -4.69
CA GLU A 76 1.64 -0.53 -4.57
C GLU A 76 1.78 -1.21 -5.93
N GLY A 77 2.58 -2.28 -5.97
CA GLY A 77 2.58 -3.23 -7.07
C GLY A 77 1.51 -4.28 -6.81
N MET A 78 0.45 -4.28 -7.63
CA MET A 78 -0.59 -5.31 -7.62
C MET A 78 -0.12 -6.54 -8.43
N GLY A 79 -1.02 -7.47 -8.74
CA GLY A 79 -0.67 -8.66 -9.51
C GLY A 79 -0.10 -8.31 -10.89
N HIS A 80 0.89 -9.08 -11.35
CA HIS A 80 1.38 -9.01 -12.72
C HIS A 80 0.31 -9.50 -13.69
N ILE A 81 0.19 -8.85 -14.85
CA ILE A 81 -0.63 -9.36 -15.95
C ILE A 81 -0.13 -10.75 -16.33
N ASN A 82 -1.04 -11.73 -16.34
CA ASN A 82 -0.72 -13.15 -16.50
C ASN A 82 -1.10 -13.71 -17.89
N PHE A 83 -1.39 -12.84 -18.86
CA PHE A 83 -1.87 -13.25 -20.17
C PHE A 83 -1.37 -12.35 -21.32
N ALA A 84 -0.99 -13.00 -22.43
CA ALA A 84 -0.70 -12.39 -23.73
C ALA A 84 0.35 -11.26 -23.72
N GLN A 85 0.18 -10.24 -24.58
CA GLN A 85 1.24 -9.28 -24.92
C GLN A 85 1.69 -8.37 -23.77
N PHE A 86 0.93 -8.28 -22.66
CA PHE A 86 1.24 -7.40 -21.54
C PHE A 86 1.87 -8.13 -20.35
N MET A 87 2.31 -9.38 -20.52
CA MET A 87 3.00 -10.15 -19.46
C MET A 87 4.33 -9.54 -19.01
N HIS A 88 4.94 -8.63 -19.79
CA HIS A 88 6.08 -7.84 -19.33
C HIS A 88 5.62 -6.68 -18.45
N ASP A 89 5.18 -7.00 -17.23
CA ASP A 89 4.46 -6.08 -16.36
C ASP A 89 5.30 -5.61 -15.16
N ARG A 90 6.36 -4.84 -15.42
CA ARG A 90 7.22 -4.29 -14.35
C ARG A 90 6.42 -3.40 -13.40
N LYS A 91 6.76 -3.42 -12.10
CA LYS A 91 6.04 -2.67 -11.06
C LYS A 91 6.80 -1.42 -10.60
N GLY A 92 6.08 -0.51 -9.95
CA GLY A 92 6.56 0.79 -9.50
C GLY A 92 6.38 1.87 -10.55
N ILE A 93 7.29 2.85 -10.56
CA ILE A 93 7.31 3.89 -11.59
C ILE A 93 8.19 3.40 -12.73
N THR A 94 7.60 3.05 -13.87
CA THR A 94 8.32 2.33 -14.94
C THR A 94 8.98 3.24 -15.98
N ASP A 95 8.58 4.51 -16.04
CA ASP A 95 9.23 5.54 -16.84
C ASP A 95 9.77 6.65 -15.92
N ARG A 96 9.16 7.83 -15.92
CA ARG A 96 9.65 9.02 -15.22
C ARG A 96 8.55 9.71 -14.43
N VAL A 97 8.97 10.61 -13.55
CA VAL A 97 8.06 11.57 -12.90
C VAL A 97 8.44 12.96 -13.37
N THR A 98 7.45 13.76 -13.78
CA THR A 98 7.67 15.14 -14.22
C THR A 98 6.88 16.12 -13.37
N LEU A 99 7.42 17.31 -13.10
CA LEU A 99 6.71 18.42 -12.49
C LEU A 99 6.77 19.64 -13.42
N ASN A 100 5.62 20.12 -13.89
CA ASN A 100 5.49 21.14 -14.94
C ASN A 100 6.32 20.78 -16.19
N GLY A 101 6.31 19.51 -16.58
CA GLY A 101 7.06 18.99 -17.73
C GLY A 101 8.55 18.73 -17.47
N MET A 102 9.12 19.17 -16.34
CA MET A 102 10.52 18.90 -16.00
C MET A 102 10.68 17.55 -15.28
N THR A 103 11.58 16.69 -15.74
CA THR A 103 11.85 15.39 -15.12
C THR A 103 12.49 15.55 -13.74
N LEU A 104 11.90 14.88 -12.74
CA LEU A 104 12.42 14.82 -11.37
C LEU A 104 13.48 13.72 -11.24
N MET A 105 14.59 14.06 -10.58
CA MET A 105 15.77 13.21 -10.45
C MET A 105 16.09 12.90 -8.97
N ASN A 106 17.19 12.17 -8.73
CA ASN A 106 17.73 11.89 -7.40
C ASN A 106 16.74 11.22 -6.44
N TRP A 107 16.17 10.10 -6.89
CA TRP A 107 15.21 9.32 -6.12
C TRP A 107 15.91 8.41 -5.11
N GLN A 108 15.46 8.47 -3.87
CA GLN A 108 15.68 7.43 -2.86
C GLN A 108 14.47 6.49 -2.89
N THR A 109 14.72 5.18 -2.91
CA THR A 109 13.65 4.18 -2.89
C THR A 109 13.78 3.29 -1.66
N THR A 110 12.69 3.16 -0.90
CA THR A 110 12.55 2.20 0.19
C THR A 110 11.65 1.06 -0.28
N LEU A 111 12.18 -0.16 -0.26
CA LEU A 111 11.48 -1.38 -0.64
C LEU A 111 10.70 -1.95 0.55
N LEU A 112 9.46 -2.37 0.29
CA LEU A 112 8.57 -3.00 1.26
C LEU A 112 7.95 -4.22 0.57
N PRO A 113 8.64 -5.37 0.50
CA PRO A 113 8.13 -6.56 -0.19
C PRO A 113 6.81 -7.07 0.36
N MET A 114 6.54 -6.84 1.65
CA MET A 114 5.32 -7.26 2.35
C MET A 114 5.04 -8.78 2.23
N ASP A 115 6.09 -9.58 2.07
CA ASP A 115 5.99 -11.02 2.27
C ASP A 115 6.11 -11.36 3.76
N GLU A 116 5.77 -12.60 4.12
CA GLU A 116 5.78 -13.07 5.51
C GLU A 116 7.18 -12.95 6.14
N ALA A 117 8.24 -13.17 5.37
CA ALA A 117 9.62 -13.07 5.85
C ALA A 117 10.01 -11.61 6.16
N PHE A 118 9.59 -10.66 5.32
CA PHE A 118 9.75 -9.24 5.55
C PHE A 118 8.99 -8.80 6.81
N MET A 119 7.72 -9.21 6.93
CA MET A 119 6.87 -8.87 8.08
C MET A 119 7.38 -9.48 9.39
N ALA A 120 7.91 -10.69 9.36
CA ALA A 120 8.53 -11.32 10.53
C ALA A 120 9.80 -10.60 11.00
N LYS A 121 10.61 -10.08 10.06
CA LYS A 121 11.83 -9.30 10.36
C LYS A 121 11.53 -7.85 10.78
N HIS A 122 10.41 -7.30 10.33
CA HIS A 122 10.01 -5.92 10.57
C HIS A 122 8.60 -5.86 11.17
N PRO A 123 8.38 -6.41 12.37
CA PRO A 123 7.06 -6.37 12.99
C PRO A 123 6.66 -4.91 13.27
N PRO A 124 5.40 -4.53 13.03
CA PRO A 124 4.93 -3.18 13.29
C PRO A 124 5.02 -2.86 14.78
N VAL A 125 5.52 -1.67 15.09
CA VAL A 125 5.62 -1.17 16.46
C VAL A 125 4.41 -0.27 16.76
N ALA A 126 3.76 -0.52 17.89
CA ALA A 126 2.65 0.31 18.33
C ALA A 126 3.11 1.75 18.57
N VAL A 127 2.39 2.71 18.01
CA VAL A 127 2.59 4.14 18.30
C VAL A 127 1.74 4.54 19.49
N ALA A 128 2.32 5.29 20.44
CA ALA A 128 1.63 5.70 21.65
C ALA A 128 0.41 6.60 21.39
N LYS A 129 0.42 7.34 20.27
CA LYS A 129 -0.69 8.19 19.83
C LYS A 129 -0.88 8.04 18.31
N PRO A 130 -2.11 7.75 17.85
CA PRO A 130 -2.41 7.80 16.42
C PRO A 130 -2.10 9.19 15.86
N ILE A 131 -1.47 9.25 14.69
CA ILE A 131 -1.27 10.51 13.98
C ILE A 131 -2.56 10.78 13.22
N LYS A 132 -3.21 11.91 13.55
CA LYS A 132 -4.47 12.33 12.93
C LYS A 132 -4.32 12.39 11.41
N ASP A 133 -5.31 11.87 10.69
CA ASP A 133 -5.42 11.92 9.22
C ASP A 133 -4.23 11.28 8.46
N LYS A 134 -3.41 10.45 9.15
CA LYS A 134 -2.30 9.75 8.52
C LYS A 134 -2.81 8.55 7.73
N LEU A 135 -2.26 8.37 6.53
CA LEU A 135 -2.51 7.22 5.65
C LEU A 135 -1.40 6.17 5.78
N CYS A 136 -1.59 4.99 5.17
CA CYS A 136 -0.65 3.87 5.19
C CYS A 136 -0.38 3.35 6.62
N ASN A 137 -1.44 2.90 7.29
CA ASN A 137 -1.41 2.45 8.66
C ASN A 137 -1.39 0.92 8.79
N PHE A 138 -0.92 0.48 9.95
CA PHE A 138 -0.92 -0.92 10.37
C PHE A 138 -1.82 -1.02 11.60
N TYR A 139 -2.83 -1.88 11.54
CA TYR A 139 -3.80 -2.11 12.59
C TYR A 139 -3.67 -3.55 13.10
N LYS A 140 -3.35 -3.70 14.36
CA LYS A 140 -3.10 -4.98 15.00
C LYS A 140 -4.16 -5.24 16.07
N ALA A 141 -4.74 -6.44 16.07
CA ALA A 141 -5.66 -6.87 17.10
C ALA A 141 -5.39 -8.34 17.50
N SER A 142 -5.93 -8.75 18.63
CA SER A 142 -5.85 -10.13 19.12
C SER A 142 -7.23 -10.64 19.52
N PHE A 143 -7.45 -11.94 19.36
CA PHE A 143 -8.73 -12.59 19.66
C PHE A 143 -8.50 -14.01 20.17
N GLN A 144 -9.45 -14.55 20.94
CA GLN A 144 -9.35 -15.88 21.54
C GLN A 144 -10.26 -16.87 20.81
N LEU A 145 -9.78 -18.08 20.57
CA LEU A 145 -10.56 -19.18 19.99
C LEU A 145 -10.53 -20.42 20.88
N THR A 146 -11.69 -21.02 21.13
CA THR A 146 -11.82 -22.33 21.80
C THR A 146 -11.86 -23.50 20.80
N GLU A 147 -12.39 -23.23 19.61
CA GLU A 147 -12.55 -24.18 18.51
C GLU A 147 -11.96 -23.60 17.23
N LEU A 148 -11.55 -24.49 16.33
CA LEU A 148 -10.96 -24.12 15.04
C LEU A 148 -11.95 -24.46 13.94
N GLY A 149 -12.01 -23.60 12.95
CA GLY A 149 -12.81 -23.77 11.76
C GLY A 149 -12.34 -22.78 10.70
N ASP A 150 -12.67 -23.10 9.46
CA ASP A 150 -12.52 -22.16 8.36
C ASP A 150 -13.39 -20.93 8.62
N THR A 151 -12.91 -19.76 8.24
CA THR A 151 -13.64 -18.51 8.46
C THR A 151 -13.37 -17.48 7.38
N TYR A 152 -14.16 -16.42 7.38
CA TYR A 152 -14.04 -15.29 6.48
C TYR A 152 -13.96 -14.00 7.30
N PHE A 153 -12.84 -13.28 7.22
CA PHE A 153 -12.67 -11.97 7.86
C PHE A 153 -13.29 -10.88 7.01
N ASP A 154 -14.22 -10.12 7.57
CA ASP A 154 -14.91 -9.00 6.92
C ASP A 154 -14.11 -7.70 7.05
N LEU A 155 -13.71 -7.17 5.90
CA LEU A 155 -12.91 -5.95 5.76
C LEU A 155 -13.71 -4.80 5.13
N SER A 156 -15.04 -4.87 5.14
CA SER A 156 -15.94 -3.82 4.63
C SER A 156 -15.79 -2.46 5.33
N LYS A 157 -15.25 -2.45 6.55
CA LYS A 157 -14.93 -1.23 7.33
C LYS A 157 -13.52 -0.69 7.06
N TYR A 158 -12.76 -1.39 6.24
CA TYR A 158 -11.44 -1.00 5.78
C TYR A 158 -11.51 -0.58 4.31
N SER A 159 -10.44 0.01 3.80
CA SER A 159 -10.43 0.63 2.48
C SER A 159 -9.65 -0.19 1.46
N LYS A 160 -8.33 -0.30 1.60
CA LYS A 160 -7.48 -1.02 0.65
C LYS A 160 -6.16 -1.45 1.28
N GLY A 161 -5.77 -2.70 1.09
CA GLY A 161 -4.44 -3.16 1.49
C GLY A 161 -4.35 -4.67 1.65
N MET A 162 -3.69 -5.12 2.72
CA MET A 162 -3.43 -6.55 2.99
C MET A 162 -3.77 -6.95 4.42
N ILE A 163 -4.11 -8.22 4.61
CA ILE A 163 -4.41 -8.80 5.93
C ILE A 163 -3.52 -10.00 6.20
N TYR A 164 -3.06 -10.11 7.43
CA TYR A 164 -2.30 -11.24 7.95
C TYR A 164 -2.96 -11.81 9.17
N VAL A 165 -2.87 -13.14 9.33
CA VAL A 165 -3.34 -13.85 10.51
C VAL A 165 -2.24 -14.75 11.03
N ASN A 166 -1.84 -14.54 12.28
CA ASN A 166 -0.73 -15.27 12.91
C ASN A 166 0.57 -15.27 12.08
N GLY A 167 0.80 -14.20 11.29
CA GLY A 167 1.96 -14.07 10.40
C GLY A 167 1.72 -14.55 8.97
N HIS A 168 0.62 -15.26 8.68
CA HIS A 168 0.27 -15.71 7.34
C HIS A 168 -0.41 -14.60 6.53
N ASN A 169 0.05 -14.35 5.32
CA ASN A 169 -0.56 -13.35 4.43
C ASN A 169 -1.81 -13.94 3.74
N LEU A 170 -3.02 -13.50 4.13
CA LEU A 170 -4.25 -13.98 3.47
C LEU A 170 -4.51 -13.30 2.11
N GLY A 171 -3.73 -12.26 1.79
CA GLY A 171 -3.82 -11.54 0.54
C GLY A 171 -4.40 -10.13 0.69
N ARG A 172 -4.97 -9.64 -0.42
CA ARG A 172 -5.38 -8.25 -0.60
C ARG A 172 -6.88 -8.08 -0.47
N TYR A 173 -7.30 -6.94 0.06
CA TYR A 173 -8.69 -6.49 0.02
C TYR A 173 -8.79 -5.09 -0.59
N TRP A 174 -9.96 -4.79 -1.14
CA TRP A 174 -10.30 -3.45 -1.59
C TRP A 174 -11.81 -3.26 -1.50
N ASN A 175 -12.25 -2.22 -0.81
CA ASN A 175 -13.66 -1.92 -0.56
C ASN A 175 -14.51 -1.69 -1.81
N ILE A 176 -13.90 -1.46 -2.98
CA ILE A 176 -14.61 -1.41 -4.27
C ILE A 176 -15.30 -2.75 -4.61
N GLY A 177 -14.89 -3.86 -3.99
CA GLY A 177 -15.52 -5.17 -4.14
C GLY A 177 -15.18 -5.89 -5.45
N PRO A 178 -15.94 -6.95 -5.80
CA PRO A 178 -17.11 -7.47 -5.06
C PRO A 178 -16.74 -8.20 -3.76
N GLN A 179 -15.49 -8.65 -3.62
CA GLN A 179 -15.04 -9.36 -2.43
C GLN A 179 -14.84 -8.39 -1.25
N GLN A 180 -15.60 -8.60 -0.17
CA GLN A 180 -15.47 -7.83 1.08
C GLN A 180 -14.93 -8.69 2.24
N LYS A 181 -15.01 -10.01 2.12
CA LYS A 181 -14.49 -10.96 3.12
C LYS A 181 -13.35 -11.79 2.55
N ILE A 182 -12.34 -12.06 3.37
CA ILE A 182 -11.17 -12.87 3.01
C ILE A 182 -11.19 -14.19 3.78
N PHE A 183 -11.09 -15.29 3.04
CA PHE A 183 -11.00 -16.64 3.58
C PHE A 183 -9.73 -16.81 4.43
N CYS A 184 -9.88 -17.42 5.59
CA CYS A 184 -8.79 -17.88 6.45
C CYS A 184 -8.99 -19.37 6.74
N PRO A 185 -8.04 -20.23 6.35
CA PRO A 185 -8.12 -21.65 6.62
C PRO A 185 -7.90 -21.93 8.12
N ALA A 186 -8.61 -22.93 8.66
CA ALA A 186 -8.53 -23.33 10.06
C ALA A 186 -7.08 -23.62 10.53
N GLN A 187 -6.23 -24.11 9.62
CA GLN A 187 -4.83 -24.46 9.87
C GLN A 187 -3.94 -23.25 10.15
N TRP A 188 -4.38 -22.03 9.80
CA TRP A 188 -3.68 -20.78 10.11
C TRP A 188 -4.16 -20.14 11.42
N LEU A 189 -5.17 -20.74 12.05
CA LEU A 189 -5.68 -20.38 13.38
C LEU A 189 -5.15 -21.35 14.43
N LYS A 190 -5.17 -20.91 15.70
CA LYS A 190 -4.78 -21.73 16.85
C LYS A 190 -5.74 -21.57 18.01
N LYS A 191 -5.87 -22.60 18.84
CA LYS A 191 -6.64 -22.48 20.10
C LYS A 191 -5.93 -21.46 21.01
N GLY A 192 -6.70 -20.66 21.71
CA GLY A 192 -6.21 -19.53 22.49
C GLY A 192 -5.98 -18.28 21.62
N ASN A 193 -4.88 -17.58 21.89
CA ASN A 193 -4.67 -16.23 21.37
C ASN A 193 -4.22 -16.22 19.91
N ASN A 194 -4.99 -15.58 19.03
CA ASN A 194 -4.66 -15.33 17.64
C ASN A 194 -4.41 -13.85 17.43
N GLU A 195 -3.65 -13.53 16.38
CA GLU A 195 -3.36 -12.16 15.97
C GLU A 195 -3.84 -11.92 14.55
N ILE A 196 -4.43 -10.75 14.34
CA ILE A 196 -4.73 -10.19 13.02
C ILE A 196 -3.95 -8.88 12.84
N LEU A 197 -3.35 -8.73 11.68
CA LEU A 197 -2.69 -7.50 11.25
C LEU A 197 -3.29 -7.05 9.92
N VAL A 198 -3.88 -5.86 9.90
CA VAL A 198 -4.41 -5.22 8.70
C VAL A 198 -3.50 -4.06 8.33
N ILE A 199 -2.93 -4.11 7.13
CA ILE A 199 -2.19 -3.00 6.53
C ILE A 199 -3.18 -2.28 5.62
N ASP A 200 -3.51 -1.03 5.92
CA ASP A 200 -4.45 -0.24 5.12
C ASP A 200 -3.80 1.04 4.60
N LEU A 201 -3.94 1.28 3.30
CA LEU A 201 -3.34 2.41 2.61
C LEU A 201 -4.13 3.71 2.78
N LEU A 202 -5.44 3.64 3.02
CA LEU A 202 -6.36 4.79 2.96
C LEU A 202 -7.13 5.03 4.27
N GLN A 203 -7.26 4.01 5.11
CA GLN A 203 -7.94 4.10 6.39
C GLN A 203 -7.09 4.91 7.38
N THR A 204 -7.72 5.85 8.08
CA THR A 204 -7.08 6.72 9.08
C THR A 204 -7.36 6.28 10.52
N SER A 205 -8.39 5.46 10.73
CA SER A 205 -8.85 5.03 12.05
C SER A 205 -9.10 3.53 12.09
N ALA A 206 -8.73 2.90 13.21
CA ALA A 206 -8.97 1.47 13.42
C ALA A 206 -10.49 1.18 13.41
N ALA A 207 -10.87 0.02 12.87
CA ALA A 207 -12.23 -0.46 12.87
C ALA A 207 -12.27 -1.93 13.32
N PRO A 208 -13.37 -2.41 13.90
CA PRO A 208 -13.52 -3.84 14.19
C PRO A 208 -13.51 -4.66 12.90
N VAL A 209 -12.82 -5.80 12.93
CA VAL A 209 -12.91 -6.88 11.93
C VAL A 209 -13.79 -7.98 12.50
N SER A 210 -14.87 -8.33 11.79
CA SER A 210 -15.72 -9.48 12.14
C SER A 210 -15.31 -10.72 11.36
N ALA A 211 -15.65 -11.91 11.88
CA ALA A 211 -15.40 -13.19 11.23
C ALA A 211 -16.71 -13.97 11.10
N GLY A 212 -16.91 -14.66 9.97
CA GLY A 212 -18.10 -15.48 9.70
C GLY A 212 -17.75 -16.87 9.19
N ALA A 213 -18.66 -17.83 9.32
CA ALA A 213 -18.48 -19.20 8.81
C ALA A 213 -18.67 -19.29 7.28
N THR A 214 -19.38 -18.33 6.68
CA THR A 214 -19.73 -18.27 5.27
C THR A 214 -19.23 -16.99 4.62
N LEU A 215 -19.04 -17.05 3.30
CA LEU A 215 -18.75 -15.87 2.48
C LEU A 215 -19.94 -14.91 2.40
N GLU A 216 -21.16 -15.46 2.38
CA GLU A 216 -22.45 -14.75 2.44
C GLU A 216 -22.64 -14.06 3.79
#